data_AF-A0A1V1WXU0-F1
#
_entry.id   AF-A0A1V1WXU0-F1
#
_cell.length_a   1.000
_cell.length_b   1.000
_cell.length_c   1.000
_cell.angle_alpha   90.00
_cell.angle_beta   90.00
_cell.angle_gamma   90.00
#
_symmetry.space_group_name_H-M   'P 1'
#
loop_
_entity.id
_entity.type
_entity.pdbx_description
1 polymer ?
#
loop_
_entity_poly.entity_id
_entity_poly.type
_entity_poly.pdbx_seq_one_letter_code
_entity_poly.pdbx_strand_id
1 'polypeptide(L)'
;MITFLERIVWTFAKPERRILTVYGCPLPRSDKKRKAIIIITSGIILPIYRRLCDDAAPLIKQTVKDSLNAKTVGDLYAGDIEHRGVEYYFDKAFKLGKKVV
;
A
#
# COMPACT_ATOMS: atom_id res chain seq x y z
N MET A 1 0.12 -7.03 10.33
CA MET A 1 0.10 -5.66 9.77
C MET A 1 -1.31 -5.04 9.75
N ILE A 2 -2.39 -5.84 9.68
CA ILE A 2 -3.77 -5.33 9.67
C ILE A 2 -4.10 -4.41 10.85
N THR A 3 -3.71 -4.80 12.07
CA THR A 3 -3.91 -4.00 13.29
C THR A 3 -3.25 -2.62 13.22
N PHE A 4 -2.11 -2.50 12.53
CA PHE A 4 -1.47 -1.19 12.35
C PHE A 4 -2.32 -0.31 11.43
N LEU A 5 -2.76 -0.84 10.29
CA LEU A 5 -3.62 -0.13 9.34
C LEU A 5 -4.94 0.33 9.98
N GLU A 6 -5.53 -0.52 10.83
CA GLU A 6 -6.75 -0.19 11.58
C GLU A 6 -6.50 0.87 12.65
N ARG A 7 -5.34 0.87 13.31
CA ARG A 7 -5.05 1.84 14.38
C ARG A 7 -4.71 3.23 13.84
N ILE A 8 -3.98 3.32 12.72
CA ILE A 8 -3.59 4.61 12.16
C ILE A 8 -4.79 5.45 11.68
N VAL A 9 -5.93 4.82 11.35
CA VAL A 9 -7.13 5.54 10.92
C VAL A 9 -7.62 6.49 12.02
N TRP A 10 -7.54 6.09 13.29
CA TRP A 10 -7.99 6.90 14.42
C TRP A 10 -7.11 8.11 14.68
N THR A 11 -5.82 8.01 14.35
CA THR A 11 -4.85 9.10 14.56
C THR A 11 -4.80 10.05 13.37
N PHE A 12 -4.82 9.51 12.15
CA PHE A 12 -4.51 10.27 10.94
C PHE A 12 -5.71 10.58 10.06
N ALA A 13 -6.87 9.93 10.28
CA ALA A 13 -8.09 10.23 9.53
C ALA A 13 -9.13 10.98 10.40
N LYS A 14 -10.05 11.66 9.73
CA LYS A 14 -11.27 12.27 10.29
C LYS A 14 -12.49 11.55 9.72
N PRO A 15 -13.54 11.30 10.53
CA PRO A 15 -14.78 10.66 10.07
C PRO A 15 -15.73 11.70 9.43
N GLU A 16 -15.25 12.45 8.44
CA GLU A 16 -16.00 13.57 7.84
C GLU A 16 -16.44 13.28 6.40
N ARG A 17 -15.86 12.25 5.77
CA ARG A 17 -16.17 11.95 4.36
C ARG A 17 -17.52 11.25 4.24
N ARG A 18 -18.25 11.62 3.20
CA ARG A 18 -19.49 10.96 2.77
C ARG A 18 -19.25 10.26 1.45
N ILE A 19 -19.55 8.96 1.39
CA ILE A 19 -19.53 8.17 0.16
C ILE A 19 -20.93 7.59 -0.03
N LEU A 20 -21.62 8.01 -1.10
CA LEU A 20 -23.03 7.68 -1.34
C LEU A 20 -23.91 8.05 -0.12
N THR A 21 -24.49 7.05 0.54
CA THR A 21 -25.35 7.18 1.73
C THR A 21 -24.60 7.00 3.05
N VAL A 22 -23.31 6.60 3.01
CA VAL A 22 -22.52 6.33 4.21
C VAL A 22 -21.76 7.59 4.63
N TYR A 23 -21.95 7.98 5.89
CA TYR A 23 -21.22 9.07 6.55
C TYR A 23 -20.17 8.50 7.50
N GLY A 24 -19.13 9.28 7.78
CA GLY A 24 -18.05 8.87 8.68
C GLY A 24 -16.90 8.16 7.99
N CYS A 25 -16.85 8.15 6.65
CA CYS A 25 -15.73 7.57 5.93
C CYS A 25 -14.43 8.34 6.23
N PRO A 26 -13.27 7.66 6.24
CA PRO A 26 -12.01 8.29 6.56
C PRO A 26 -11.61 9.35 5.53
N LEU A 27 -11.18 10.49 6.03
CA LEU A 27 -10.56 11.59 5.28
C LEU A 27 -9.22 11.93 5.93
N PRO A 28 -8.14 12.21 5.19
CA PRO A 28 -6.87 12.57 5.82
C PRO A 28 -6.99 13.83 6.67
N ARG A 29 -6.39 13.80 7.87
CA ARG A 29 -6.39 14.94 8.80
C ARG A 29 -5.43 16.05 8.38
N SER A 30 -4.46 15.73 7.52
CA SER A 30 -3.39 16.64 7.08
C SER A 30 -3.38 16.81 5.56
N ASP A 31 -3.24 18.06 5.11
CA ASP A 31 -3.12 18.41 3.69
C ASP A 31 -1.70 18.19 3.12
N LYS A 32 -0.75 17.73 3.95
CA LYS A 32 0.60 17.42 3.50
C LYS A 32 0.57 16.26 2.51
N LYS A 33 0.87 16.57 1.25
CA LYS A 33 1.00 15.58 0.18
C LYS A 33 2.21 14.68 0.45
N ARG A 34 1.98 13.37 0.47
CA ARG A 34 3.03 12.36 0.65
C ARG A 34 3.08 11.45 -0.57
N LYS A 35 4.23 10.85 -0.83
CA LYS A 35 4.37 9.75 -1.79
C LYS A 35 4.55 8.44 -1.01
N ALA A 36 4.01 7.35 -1.53
CA ALA A 36 4.18 6.01 -0.95
C ALA A 36 4.54 4.99 -2.03
N ILE A 37 5.31 3.97 -1.66
CA ILE A 37 5.49 2.73 -2.43
C ILE A 37 5.01 1.59 -1.57
N ILE A 38 4.45 0.57 -2.20
CA ILE A 38 4.03 -0.66 -1.55
C ILE A 38 4.96 -1.78 -2.02
N ILE A 39 5.57 -2.50 -1.08
CA ILE A 39 6.37 -3.68 -1.37
C ILE A 39 5.67 -4.86 -0.69
N ILE A 40 5.28 -5.85 -1.49
CA ILE A 40 4.67 -7.09 -1.05
C ILE A 40 5.62 -8.22 -1.41
N THR A 41 5.88 -9.09 -0.45
CA THR A 41 6.70 -10.28 -0.62
C THR A 41 5.84 -11.53 -0.43
N SER A 42 6.01 -12.54 -1.27
CA SER A 42 5.40 -13.85 -1.11
C SER A 42 6.44 -14.96 -1.28
N GLY A 43 6.38 -15.95 -0.39
CA GLY A 43 7.28 -17.11 -0.34
C GLY A 43 7.23 -17.95 -1.60
N ILE A 44 6.10 -18.63 -1.81
CA ILE A 44 5.93 -19.66 -2.84
C ILE A 44 5.09 -19.15 -4.03
N ILE A 45 4.26 -18.12 -3.84
CA ILE A 45 3.30 -17.70 -4.86
C ILE A 45 4.01 -16.97 -6.00
N LEU A 46 3.85 -17.51 -7.21
CA LEU A 46 4.37 -16.90 -8.42
C LEU A 46 3.77 -15.51 -8.68
N PRO A 47 4.55 -14.54 -9.18
CA PRO A 47 4.06 -13.19 -9.49
C PRO A 47 2.86 -13.12 -10.43
N ILE A 48 2.65 -14.15 -11.26
CA ILE A 48 1.51 -14.21 -12.19
C ILE A 48 0.17 -14.33 -11.46
N TYR A 49 0.17 -14.95 -10.27
CA TYR A 49 -1.02 -15.11 -9.43
C TYR A 49 -1.32 -13.90 -8.54
N ARG A 50 -0.53 -12.82 -8.66
CA ARG A 50 -0.73 -11.59 -7.91
C ARG A 50 -2.19 -11.13 -7.91
N ARG A 51 -2.87 -11.16 -9.06
CA ARG A 51 -4.27 -10.68 -9.16
C ARG A 51 -5.26 -11.47 -8.30
N LEU A 52 -4.93 -12.71 -7.94
CA LEU A 52 -5.77 -13.60 -7.16
C LEU A 52 -5.38 -13.63 -5.67
N CYS A 53 -4.10 -13.36 -5.37
CA CYS A 53 -3.55 -13.55 -4.02
C CYS A 53 -3.11 -12.24 -3.33
N ASP A 54 -3.17 -11.09 -4.01
CA ASP A 54 -2.71 -9.79 -3.50
C ASP A 54 -3.89 -8.88 -3.09
N ASP A 55 -4.53 -9.20 -1.97
CA ASP A 55 -5.51 -8.31 -1.33
C ASP A 55 -4.85 -7.23 -0.47
N ALA A 56 -3.57 -7.43 -0.14
CA ALA A 56 -2.81 -6.52 0.70
C ALA A 56 -2.52 -5.19 -0.02
N ALA A 57 -2.05 -5.21 -1.27
CA ALA A 57 -1.68 -3.98 -1.97
C ALA A 57 -2.86 -3.01 -2.18
N PRO A 58 -4.07 -3.45 -2.61
CA PRO A 58 -5.24 -2.58 -2.70
C PRO A 58 -5.63 -1.98 -1.35
N LEU A 59 -5.66 -2.79 -0.29
CA LEU A 59 -5.99 -2.33 1.06
C LEU A 59 -5.01 -1.26 1.55
N ILE A 60 -3.71 -1.53 1.45
CA ILE A 60 -2.66 -0.58 1.86
C ILE A 60 -2.77 0.71 1.04
N LYS A 61 -2.93 0.60 -0.27
CA LYS A 61 -3.07 1.74 -1.19
C LYS A 61 -4.24 2.65 -0.79
N GLN A 62 -5.36 2.07 -0.40
CA GLN A 62 -6.51 2.84 0.04
C GLN A 62 -6.28 3.46 1.43
N THR A 63 -5.76 2.69 2.38
CA THR A 63 -5.49 3.19 3.74
C THR A 63 -4.49 4.35 3.75
N VAL A 64 -3.40 4.28 2.98
CA VAL A 64 -2.42 5.40 2.95
C VAL A 64 -2.99 6.64 2.25
N LYS A 65 -3.90 6.47 1.29
CA LYS A 65 -4.60 7.58 0.65
C LYS A 65 -5.55 8.25 1.65
N ASP A 66 -6.41 7.47 2.30
CA ASP A 66 -7.51 7.97 3.12
C ASP A 66 -7.06 8.39 4.53
N SER A 67 -5.96 7.84 5.05
CA SER A 67 -5.41 8.22 6.36
C SER A 67 -4.23 9.19 6.26
N LEU A 68 -3.32 9.02 5.30
CA LEU A 68 -2.04 9.76 5.28
C LEU A 68 -1.93 10.82 4.19
N ASN A 69 -2.98 11.02 3.38
CA ASN A 69 -2.93 11.89 2.19
C ASN A 69 -1.76 11.53 1.26
N ALA A 70 -1.48 10.24 1.14
CA ALA A 70 -0.36 9.73 0.36
C ALA A 70 -0.82 9.24 -1.01
N LYS A 71 -0.08 9.63 -2.05
CA LYS A 71 -0.23 9.06 -3.40
C LYS A 71 0.72 7.89 -3.56
N THR A 72 0.19 6.70 -3.81
CA THR A 72 1.00 5.54 -4.18
C THR A 72 1.59 5.75 -5.57
N VAL A 73 2.92 5.87 -5.67
CA VAL A 73 3.64 6.13 -6.93
C VAL A 73 4.09 4.86 -7.64
N GLY A 74 4.00 3.72 -6.97
CA GLY A 74 4.26 2.40 -7.54
C GLY A 74 4.18 1.30 -6.50
N ASP A 75 4.22 0.07 -6.98
CA ASP A 75 4.29 -1.12 -6.15
C ASP A 75 5.25 -2.17 -6.70
N LEU A 76 5.73 -3.02 -5.79
CA LEU A 76 6.54 -4.20 -6.07
C LEU A 76 5.86 -5.40 -5.44
N TYR A 77 5.49 -6.37 -6.28
CA TYR A 77 5.14 -7.71 -5.83
C TYR A 77 6.32 -8.64 -6.12
N ALA A 78 7.04 -9.02 -5.07
CA ALA A 78 8.13 -9.96 -5.08
C ALA A 78 7.58 -11.34 -4.71
N GLY A 79 7.15 -12.11 -5.71
CA GLY A 79 6.62 -13.46 -5.51
C GLY A 79 7.68 -14.54 -5.69
N ASP A 80 7.40 -15.74 -5.18
CA ASP A 80 8.25 -16.93 -5.34
C ASP A 80 9.70 -16.67 -4.87
N ILE A 81 9.86 -15.90 -3.78
CA ILE A 81 11.18 -15.52 -3.27
C ILE A 81 11.96 -16.71 -2.72
N GLU A 82 11.28 -17.77 -2.29
CA GLU A 82 11.94 -18.97 -1.77
C GLU A 82 12.78 -19.67 -2.85
N HIS A 83 12.33 -19.66 -4.11
CA HIS A 83 13.08 -20.27 -5.21
C HIS A 83 13.92 -19.25 -5.99
N ARG A 84 13.42 -18.01 -6.16
CA ARG A 84 14.05 -16.99 -7.03
C ARG A 84 15.08 -16.11 -6.32
N GLY A 85 15.07 -16.09 -4.99
CA GLY A 85 15.80 -15.11 -4.21
C GLY A 85 15.21 -13.70 -4.29
N VAL A 86 15.77 -12.78 -3.51
CA VAL A 86 15.33 -11.37 -3.46
C VAL A 86 16.04 -10.51 -4.49
N GLU A 87 17.23 -10.96 -4.92
CA GLU A 87 18.14 -10.30 -5.85
C GLU A 87 17.46 -10.04 -7.20
N TYR A 88 16.62 -10.98 -7.64
CA TYR A 88 15.80 -10.86 -8.85
C TYR A 88 14.97 -9.56 -8.90
N TYR A 89 14.62 -9.00 -7.73
CA TYR A 89 13.77 -7.81 -7.61
C TYR A 89 14.54 -6.51 -7.33
N PHE A 90 15.87 -6.55 -7.14
CA PHE A 90 16.65 -5.39 -6.73
C PHE A 90 16.55 -4.21 -7.71
N ASP A 91 16.75 -4.45 -9.00
CA ASP A 91 16.66 -3.40 -10.02
C ASP A 91 15.30 -2.69 -9.99
N LYS A 92 14.22 -3.46 -9.82
CA LYS A 92 12.87 -2.92 -9.74
C LYS A 92 12.67 -2.13 -8.44
N ALA A 93 13.18 -2.62 -7.31
CA ALA A 93 13.15 -1.94 -6.02
C ALA A 93 13.91 -0.59 -6.07
N PHE A 94 15.12 -0.56 -6.64
CA PHE A 94 15.89 0.67 -6.80
C PHE A 94 15.22 1.67 -7.74
N LYS A 95 14.67 1.22 -8.88
CA LYS A 95 13.89 2.08 -9.79
C LYS A 95 12.65 2.66 -9.11
N LEU A 96 12.00 1.89 -8.23
CA LEU A 96 10.89 2.38 -7.42
C LEU A 96 11.36 3.41 -6.40
N GLY A 97 12.43 3.14 -5.64
CA GLY A 97 12.97 4.07 -4.64
C GLY A 97 13.25 5.48 -5.21
N LYS A 98 13.78 5.55 -6.43
CA LYS A 98 14.01 6.81 -7.16
C LYS A 98 12.73 7.64 -7.43
N LYS A 99 11.54 7.04 -7.37
CA LYS A 99 10.26 7.73 -7.58
C LYS A 99 9.68 8.37 -6.32
N VAL A 100 10.11 7.93 -5.13
CA VAL A 100 9.62 8.46 -3.85
C VAL A 100 10.41 9.65 -3.36
N VAL A 101 11.70 9.72 -3.70
CA VAL A 101 12.49 10.96 -3.63
C VAL A 101 11.85 12.03 -4.54
#